data_AF-A0A7Y9EQ90-F1
#
_entry.id   AF-A0A7Y9EQ90-F1
#
_cell.length_a   1.000
_cell.length_b   1.000
_cell.length_c   1.000
_cell.angle_alpha   90.00
_cell.angle_beta   90.00
_cell.angle_gamma   90.00
#
_symmetry.space_group_name_H-M   'P 1'
#
loop_
_entity.id
_entity.type
_entity.pdbx_description
1 polymer ?
#
loop_
_entity_poly.entity_id
_entity_poly.type
_entity_poly.pdbx_seq_one_letter_code
_entity_poly.pdbx_strand_id
1 'polypeptide(L)'
;MSTQRSVGFAPLLIKYSTGRPLRAGWPVWRSALILGLGLTVGFISFQYAIRMLPFGLVLTAFYVGGPMLLVTIEILRSRRWRDLAWPAAGFSGVIVLTPSWEGEINYWGFVVVAVLATNFLVVMKMMSSIKRSEITACMTLARIPTSNW
;
A
#
# COMPACT_ATOMS: atom_id res chain seq x y z
N MET A 1 38.35 -16.73 19.36
CA MET A 1 37.03 -16.22 19.77
C MET A 1 36.76 -14.94 18.99
N SER A 2 36.01 -15.03 17.89
CA SER A 2 35.68 -13.93 16.99
C SER A 2 34.36 -13.28 17.42
N THR A 3 34.44 -12.06 17.95
CA THR A 3 33.27 -11.28 18.37
C THR A 3 32.57 -10.69 17.15
N GLN A 4 31.54 -11.39 16.67
CA GLN A 4 30.63 -10.94 15.62
C GLN A 4 29.78 -9.78 16.15
N ARG A 5 30.23 -8.53 15.93
CA ARG A 5 29.42 -7.33 16.18
C ARG A 5 28.27 -7.31 15.19
N SER A 6 27.09 -7.72 15.64
CA SER A 6 25.81 -7.45 14.99
C SER A 6 25.59 -5.93 14.99
N VAL A 7 26.15 -5.25 13.99
CA VAL A 7 25.82 -3.86 13.69
C VAL A 7 24.36 -3.89 13.24
N GLY A 8 23.45 -3.56 14.17
CA GLY A 8 22.01 -3.62 13.94
C GLY A 8 21.63 -2.85 12.68
N PHE A 9 20.54 -3.23 12.03
CA PHE A 9 19.98 -2.51 10.88
C PHE A 9 19.51 -1.07 11.24
N ALA A 10 19.28 -0.80 12.52
CA ALA A 10 18.70 0.44 13.03
C ALA A 10 19.54 1.74 12.83
N PRO A 11 20.86 1.78 13.12
CA PRO A 11 21.69 2.96 12.87
C PRO A 11 21.91 3.21 11.37
N LEU A 12 21.81 2.18 10.51
CA LEU A 12 21.80 2.36 9.06
C LEU A 12 20.53 3.09 8.63
N LEU A 13 19.35 2.64 9.05
CA LEU A 13 18.08 3.30 8.75
C LEU A 13 18.04 4.75 9.25
N ILE A 14 18.56 5.02 10.44
CA ILE A 14 18.64 6.38 10.99
C ILE A 14 19.62 7.22 10.17
N LYS A 15 20.82 6.73 9.86
CA LYS A 15 21.80 7.48 9.05
C LYS A 15 21.29 7.76 7.63
N TYR A 16 20.53 6.83 7.03
CA TYR A 16 19.91 7.00 5.72
C TYR A 16 18.65 7.88 5.74
N SER A 17 17.83 7.85 6.79
CA SER A 17 16.68 8.77 6.93
C SER A 17 17.12 10.21 7.25
N THR A 18 18.29 10.39 7.86
CA THR A 18 18.87 11.71 8.19
C THR A 18 19.61 12.35 7.01
N GLY A 19 19.58 11.74 5.82
CA GLY A 19 20.20 12.23 4.60
C GLY A 19 19.45 13.39 3.95
N ARG A 20 19.44 14.56 4.59
CA ARG A 20 19.08 15.89 4.03
C ARG A 20 17.92 15.89 3.01
N PRO A 21 16.68 15.50 3.39
CA PRO A 21 15.52 15.64 2.53
C PRO A 21 15.26 17.09 2.13
N LEU A 22 15.75 18.06 2.92
CA LEU A 22 15.62 19.51 2.69
C LEU A 22 16.24 20.03 1.38
N ARG A 23 17.12 19.27 0.72
CA ARG A 23 17.66 19.64 -0.61
C ARG A 23 16.89 19.01 -1.77
N ALA A 24 15.95 18.11 -1.49
CA ALA A 24 15.06 17.61 -2.51
C ALA A 24 14.17 18.78 -2.98
N GLY A 25 14.11 19.01 -4.28
CA GLY A 25 13.28 20.08 -4.84
C GLY A 25 11.81 19.92 -4.44
N TRP A 26 11.07 21.04 -4.48
CA TRP A 26 9.63 21.09 -4.15
C TRP A 26 8.75 19.97 -4.73
N PRO A 27 8.99 19.45 -5.96
CA PRO A 27 8.21 18.33 -6.49
C PRO A 27 8.31 17.03 -5.67
N VAL A 28 9.48 16.73 -5.11
CA VAL A 28 9.71 15.50 -4.32
C VAL A 28 9.00 15.58 -2.97
N TRP A 29 9.07 16.74 -2.31
CA TRP A 29 8.35 16.99 -1.06
C TRP A 29 6.84 16.92 -1.26
N ARG A 30 6.31 17.47 -2.36
CA ARG A 30 4.89 17.35 -2.69
C ARG A 30 4.45 15.89 -2.81
N SER A 31 5.17 15.08 -3.59
CA SER A 31 4.85 13.66 -3.73
C SER A 31 4.93 12.91 -2.41
N ALA A 32 5.96 13.17 -1.59
CA ALA A 32 6.11 12.57 -0.27
C ALA A 32 4.98 12.97 0.70
N LEU A 33 4.58 14.25 0.71
CA LEU A 33 3.47 14.73 1.54
C LEU A 33 2.14 14.14 1.11
N ILE A 34 1.86 14.05 -0.18
CA ILE A 34 0.61 13.45 -0.69
C ILE A 34 0.56 11.96 -0.38
N LEU A 35 1.67 11.23 -0.57
CA LEU A 35 1.77 9.82 -0.18
C LEU A 35 1.60 9.65 1.34
N GLY A 36 2.24 10.50 2.14
CA GLY A 36 2.11 10.50 3.59
C GLY A 36 0.66 10.73 4.02
N LEU A 37 0.00 11.75 3.46
CA LEU A 37 -1.41 12.05 3.69
C LEU A 37 -2.30 10.86 3.28
N GLY A 38 -2.09 10.27 2.10
CA GLY A 38 -2.84 9.11 1.65
C GLY A 38 -2.69 7.90 2.59
N LEU A 39 -1.47 7.65 3.11
CA LEU A 39 -1.24 6.60 4.10
C LEU A 39 -1.94 6.90 5.43
N THR A 40 -1.88 8.15 5.91
CA THR A 40 -2.55 8.56 7.15
C THR A 40 -4.07 8.45 7.05
N VAL A 41 -4.65 8.92 5.94
CA VAL A 41 -6.08 8.78 5.66
C VAL A 41 -6.48 7.31 5.64
N GLY A 42 -5.71 6.47 4.94
CA GLY A 42 -5.94 5.02 4.92
C GLY A 42 -5.90 4.41 6.31
N PHE A 43 -4.91 4.75 7.12
CA PHE A 43 -4.81 4.24 8.49
C PHE A 43 -5.99 4.66 9.37
N ILE A 44 -6.40 5.93 9.31
CA ILE A 44 -7.56 6.44 10.07
C ILE A 44 -8.85 5.75 9.61
N SER A 45 -9.08 5.65 8.29
CA SER A 45 -10.26 4.95 7.75
C SER A 45 -10.29 3.49 8.17
N PHE A 46 -9.14 2.81 8.21
CA PHE A 46 -9.05 1.44 8.69
C PHE A 46 -9.41 1.33 10.18
N GLN A 47 -8.85 2.20 11.02
CA GLN A 47 -9.18 2.27 12.45
C GLN A 47 -10.67 2.55 12.69
N TYR A 48 -11.30 3.35 11.83
CA TYR A 48 -12.72 3.63 11.92
C TYR A 48 -13.57 2.43 11.45
N ALA A 49 -13.16 1.75 10.38
CA ALA A 49 -13.86 0.59 9.84
C ALA A 49 -13.90 -0.56 10.85
N ILE A 50 -12.79 -0.86 11.53
CA ILE A 50 -12.72 -1.95 12.53
C ILE A 50 -13.53 -1.67 13.80
N ARG A 51 -13.97 -0.42 14.02
CA ARG A 51 -14.90 -0.06 15.09
C ARG A 51 -16.36 -0.29 14.69
N MET A 52 -16.66 -0.32 13.40
CA MET A 52 -18.01 -0.46 12.86
C MET A 52 -18.32 -1.89 12.40
N LEU A 53 -17.27 -2.61 11.98
CA LEU A 53 -17.34 -3.93 11.37
C LEU A 53 -16.35 -4.87 12.05
N PRO A 54 -16.63 -6.18 12.11
CA PRO A 54 -15.64 -7.15 12.55
C PRO A 54 -14.40 -7.09 11.65
N PHE A 55 -13.23 -7.16 12.28
CA PHE A 55 -11.93 -7.02 11.62
C PHE A 55 -11.77 -7.91 10.37
N GLY A 56 -12.22 -9.16 10.46
CA GLY A 56 -12.17 -10.09 9.33
C GLY A 56 -12.93 -9.59 8.10
N LEU A 57 -14.10 -8.98 8.31
CA LEU A 57 -14.91 -8.44 7.22
C LEU A 57 -14.30 -7.17 6.63
N VAL A 58 -13.76 -6.29 7.47
CA VAL A 58 -13.02 -5.10 7.01
C VAL A 58 -11.88 -5.51 6.09
N LEU A 59 -11.07 -6.48 6.49
CA LEU A 59 -9.96 -6.98 5.68
C LEU A 59 -10.44 -7.65 4.40
N THR A 60 -11.42 -8.56 4.49
CA THR A 60 -12.02 -9.22 3.34
C THR A 60 -12.50 -8.19 2.31
N ALA A 61 -13.36 -7.27 2.72
CA ALA A 61 -13.95 -6.28 1.83
C ALA A 61 -12.90 -5.30 1.29
N PHE A 62 -11.90 -4.93 2.09
CA PHE A 62 -10.76 -4.13 1.64
C PHE A 62 -9.92 -4.85 0.57
N TYR A 63 -9.56 -6.12 0.79
CA TYR A 63 -8.77 -6.91 -0.15
C TYR A 63 -9.49 -7.12 -1.48
N VAL A 64 -10.80 -7.36 -1.40
CA VAL A 64 -11.70 -7.48 -2.55
C VAL A 64 -11.78 -6.17 -3.33
N GLY A 65 -12.09 -5.06 -2.66
CA GLY A 65 -12.31 -3.76 -3.32
C GLY A 65 -11.04 -3.02 -3.75
N GLY A 66 -9.89 -3.35 -3.15
CA GLY A 66 -8.60 -2.70 -3.41
C GLY A 66 -7.72 -3.51 -4.36
N PRO A 67 -6.78 -4.33 -3.84
CA PRO A 67 -5.75 -4.99 -4.64
C PRO A 67 -6.33 -5.97 -5.69
N MET A 68 -7.37 -6.74 -5.36
CA MET A 68 -7.96 -7.68 -6.31
C MET A 68 -8.67 -6.97 -7.46
N LEU A 69 -9.38 -5.88 -7.17
CA LEU A 69 -10.03 -5.06 -8.18
C LEU A 69 -9.01 -4.38 -9.12
N LEU A 70 -7.88 -3.89 -8.59
CA LEU A 70 -6.79 -3.33 -9.39
C LEU A 70 -6.20 -4.35 -10.38
N VAL A 71 -5.87 -5.55 -9.89
CA VAL A 71 -5.31 -6.62 -10.72
C VAL A 71 -6.33 -7.06 -11.78
N THR A 72 -7.59 -7.18 -11.42
CA THR A 72 -8.66 -7.54 -12.35
C THR A 72 -8.80 -6.51 -13.47
N ILE A 73 -8.78 -5.21 -13.13
CA ILE A 73 -8.79 -4.11 -14.12
C ILE A 73 -7.59 -4.22 -15.07
N GLU A 74 -6.39 -4.50 -14.56
CA GLU A 74 -5.19 -4.58 -15.39
C GLU A 74 -5.18 -5.81 -16.30
N ILE A 75 -5.71 -6.94 -15.82
CA ILE A 75 -5.87 -8.15 -16.64
C ILE A 75 -6.93 -7.94 -17.73
N LEU A 76 -8.06 -7.32 -17.38
CA LEU A 76 -9.09 -6.92 -18.34
C LEU A 76 -8.51 -6.00 -19.41
N ARG A 77 -7.68 -5.02 -19.01
CA ARG A 77 -7.00 -4.10 -19.93
C ARG A 77 -6.00 -4.81 -20.84
N SER A 78 -5.27 -5.79 -20.32
CA SER A 78 -4.29 -6.59 -21.10
C SER A 78 -4.92 -7.73 -21.91
N ARG A 79 -6.25 -7.93 -21.82
CA ARG A 79 -7.03 -9.00 -22.49
C ARG A 79 -6.53 -10.43 -22.20
N ARG A 80 -5.81 -10.63 -21.09
CA ARG A 80 -5.27 -11.94 -20.69
C ARG A 80 -6.24 -12.69 -19.77
N TRP A 81 -7.40 -13.07 -20.30
CA TRP A 81 -8.47 -13.72 -19.54
C TRP A 81 -8.05 -14.97 -18.76
N ARG A 82 -7.00 -15.68 -19.21
CA ARG A 82 -6.42 -16.83 -18.49
C ARG A 82 -5.85 -16.47 -17.13
N ASP A 83 -5.40 -15.23 -16.94
CA ASP A 83 -4.77 -14.78 -15.70
C ASP A 83 -5.83 -14.43 -14.62
N LEU A 84 -7.13 -14.40 -14.95
CA LEU A 84 -8.23 -14.21 -13.98
C LEU A 84 -8.42 -15.40 -13.03
N ALA A 85 -7.87 -16.56 -13.35
CA ALA A 85 -8.02 -17.76 -12.50
C ALA A 85 -7.46 -17.53 -11.08
N TRP A 86 -6.35 -16.81 -10.96
CA TRP A 86 -5.73 -16.51 -9.67
C TRP A 86 -6.53 -15.48 -8.83
N PRO A 87 -6.96 -14.33 -9.37
CA PRO A 87 -7.90 -13.44 -8.69
C PRO A 87 -9.16 -14.15 -8.24
N ALA A 88 -9.78 -14.97 -9.10
CA ALA A 88 -10.99 -15.73 -8.76
C ALA A 88 -10.74 -16.72 -7.61
N ALA A 89 -9.60 -17.41 -7.61
CA ALA A 89 -9.20 -18.28 -6.51
C ALA A 89 -9.01 -17.49 -5.20
N GLY A 90 -8.34 -16.32 -5.26
CA GLY A 90 -8.19 -15.42 -4.11
C GLY A 90 -9.54 -14.96 -3.55
N PHE A 91 -10.47 -14.56 -4.42
CA PHE A 91 -11.84 -14.20 -4.06
C PHE A 91 -12.58 -15.35 -3.37
N SER A 92 -12.49 -16.57 -3.92
CA SER A 92 -13.12 -17.74 -3.31
C SER A 92 -12.56 -18.03 -1.91
N GLY A 93 -11.24 -17.91 -1.71
CA GLY A 93 -10.62 -18.10 -0.40
C GLY A 93 -11.13 -17.08 0.61
N VAL A 94 -11.25 -15.81 0.20
CA VAL A 94 -11.79 -14.73 1.03
C VAL A 94 -13.24 -14.99 1.42
N ILE A 95 -14.09 -15.43 0.49
CA ILE A 95 -15.50 -15.75 0.77
C ILE A 95 -15.61 -16.94 1.73
N VAL A 96 -14.83 -18.00 1.51
CA VAL A 96 -14.84 -19.21 2.35
C VAL A 96 -14.36 -18.92 3.77
N LEU A 97 -13.34 -18.06 3.92
CA LEU A 97 -12.79 -17.66 5.22
C LEU A 97 -13.66 -16.64 5.96
N THR A 98 -14.62 -16.00 5.29
CA THR A 98 -15.49 -15.01 5.92
C THR A 98 -16.64 -15.75 6.62
N PRO A 99 -16.69 -15.77 7.96
CA PRO A 99 -17.78 -16.42 8.67
C PRO A 99 -19.11 -15.77 8.30
N SER A 100 -20.18 -16.58 8.27
CA SER A 100 -21.55 -16.09 8.06
C SER A 100 -21.87 -15.07 9.14
N TRP A 101 -22.13 -13.83 8.71
CA TRP A 101 -22.41 -12.75 9.62
C TRP A 101 -23.86 -12.85 10.10
N GLU A 102 -24.05 -13.18 11.37
CA GLU A 102 -25.37 -13.28 12.01
C GLU A 102 -25.83 -11.96 12.69
N GLY A 103 -25.20 -10.84 12.35
CA GLY A 103 -25.46 -9.52 12.97
C GLY A 103 -26.12 -8.50 12.05
N GLU A 104 -26.57 -7.37 12.63
CA GLU A 104 -27.11 -6.23 11.88
C GLU A 104 -26.07 -5.66 10.90
N ILE A 105 -26.51 -5.44 9.65
CA ILE A 105 -25.68 -4.89 8.59
C ILE A 105 -25.45 -3.40 8.85
N ASN A 106 -24.25 -3.05 9.30
CA ASN A 106 -23.83 -1.65 9.42
C ASN A 106 -23.38 -1.09 8.06
N TYR A 107 -24.32 -0.49 7.32
CA TYR A 107 -24.06 0.13 6.01
C TYR A 107 -22.94 1.19 6.04
N TRP A 108 -22.84 1.97 7.14
CA TRP A 108 -21.79 2.98 7.28
C TRP A 108 -20.39 2.37 7.33
N GLY A 109 -20.26 1.20 7.96
CA GLY A 109 -19.01 0.45 7.95
C GLY A 109 -18.55 0.13 6.53
N PHE A 110 -19.45 -0.35 5.68
CA PHE A 110 -19.12 -0.67 4.28
C PHE A 110 -18.71 0.55 3.47
N VAL A 111 -19.35 1.70 3.71
CA VAL A 111 -18.95 2.98 3.08
C VAL A 111 -17.51 3.34 3.49
N VAL A 112 -17.16 3.22 4.77
CA VAL A 112 -15.79 3.50 5.24
C VAL A 112 -14.79 2.52 4.63
N VAL A 113 -15.14 1.24 4.49
CA VAL A 113 -14.28 0.25 3.82
C VAL A 113 -14.11 0.57 2.32
N ALA A 114 -15.16 1.01 1.64
CA ALA A 114 -15.07 1.44 0.24
C ALA A 114 -14.15 2.67 0.07
N VAL A 115 -14.23 3.64 1.00
CA VAL A 115 -13.33 4.80 1.05
C VAL A 115 -11.88 4.34 1.27
N LEU A 116 -11.65 3.42 2.21
CA LEU A 116 -10.33 2.85 2.47
C LEU A 116 -9.74 2.16 1.22
N ALA A 117 -10.53 1.32 0.56
CA ALA A 117 -10.13 0.63 -0.66
C ALA A 117 -9.79 1.63 -1.78
N THR A 118 -10.62 2.65 -1.97
CA THR A 118 -10.40 3.72 -2.96
C THR A 118 -9.11 4.49 -2.67
N ASN A 119 -8.88 4.87 -1.40
CA ASN A 119 -7.66 5.54 -1.00
C ASN A 119 -6.41 4.69 -1.27
N PHE A 120 -6.47 3.39 -0.99
CA PHE A 120 -5.38 2.46 -1.32
C PHE A 120 -5.09 2.42 -2.84
N LEU A 121 -6.12 2.39 -3.69
CA LEU A 121 -5.94 2.46 -5.14
C LEU A 121 -5.25 3.74 -5.58
N VAL A 122 -5.63 4.88 -5.01
CA VAL A 122 -5.01 6.18 -5.30
C VAL A 122 -3.53 6.17 -4.91
N VAL A 123 -3.20 5.69 -3.71
CA VAL A 123 -1.80 5.59 -3.24
C VAL A 123 -0.98 4.65 -4.12
N MET A 124 -1.52 3.49 -4.49
CA MET A 124 -0.82 2.53 -5.35
C MET A 124 -0.61 3.09 -6.76
N LYS A 125 -1.62 3.74 -7.34
CA LYS A 125 -1.49 4.40 -8.64
C LYS A 125 -0.46 5.52 -8.59
N MET A 126 -0.44 6.29 -7.50
CA MET A 126 0.56 7.33 -7.28
C MET A 126 1.97 6.75 -7.18
N MET A 127 2.16 5.68 -6.41
CA MET A 127 3.45 4.96 -6.35
C MET A 127 3.88 4.43 -7.73
N SER A 128 2.95 3.87 -8.51
CA SER A 128 3.24 3.39 -9.87
C SER A 128 3.61 4.51 -10.85
N SER A 129 3.18 5.75 -10.56
CA SER A 129 3.48 6.93 -11.36
C SER A 129 4.85 7.54 -11.05
N ILE A 130 5.50 7.13 -9.95
CA ILE A 130 6.84 7.63 -9.59
C ILE A 130 7.83 7.09 -10.63
N LYS A 131 8.32 7.98 -11.50
CA LYS A 131 9.26 7.61 -12.57
C LYS A 131 10.61 7.21 -11.95
N ARG A 132 11.27 6.19 -12.53
CA ARG A 132 12.63 5.78 -12.14
C ARG A 132 13.61 6.95 -12.07
N SER A 133 13.47 7.96 -12.95
CA SER A 133 14.30 9.17 -12.96
C SER A 133 14.24 9.98 -11.66
N GLU A 134 13.08 10.04 -11.00
CA GLU A 134 12.92 10.73 -9.72
C GLU A 134 13.57 9.96 -8.57
N ILE A 135 13.49 8.62 -8.63
CA ILE A 135 14.15 7.73 -7.68
C ILE A 135 15.67 7.86 -7.83
N THR A 136 16.20 7.85 -9.06
CA THR A 136 17.62 8.03 -9.33
C THR A 136 18.10 9.41 -8.85
N ALA A 137 17.34 10.48 -9.11
CA ALA A 137 17.67 11.81 -8.61
C ALA A 137 17.73 11.86 -7.07
N CYS A 138 16.81 11.20 -6.37
CA CYS A 138 16.84 11.08 -4.91
C CYS A 138 18.04 10.26 -4.43
N MET A 139 18.39 9.15 -5.10
CA MET A 139 19.57 8.36 -4.77
C MET A 139 20.88 9.14 -4.98
N THR A 140 20.98 9.89 -6.08
CA THR A 140 22.12 10.76 -6.39
C THR A 140 22.26 11.87 -5.34
N LEU A 141 21.14 12.51 -4.95
CA LEU A 141 21.12 13.52 -3.88
C LEU A 141 21.51 12.94 -2.51
N ALA A 142 21.12 11.69 -2.24
CA ALA A 142 21.45 10.97 -1.02
C ALA A 142 22.86 10.32 -1.03
N ARG A 143 23.66 10.52 -2.11
CA ARG A 143 24.98 9.89 -2.32
C ARG A 143 24.95 8.36 -2.13
N ILE A 144 23.86 7.73 -2.53
CA ILE A 144 23.75 6.28 -2.56
C ILE A 144 24.44 5.81 -3.84
N PRO A 145 25.37 4.85 -3.79
CA PRO A 145 26.02 4.35 -5.00
C PRO A 145 24.96 3.76 -5.94
N THR A 146 24.74 4.41 -7.07
CA THR A 146 23.89 3.92 -8.16
C THR A 146 24.68 2.88 -8.95
N SER A 147 24.89 1.69 -8.37
CA SER A 147 25.31 0.54 -9.17
C SER A 147 24.17 0.18 -10.11
N ASN A 148 24.47 -0.02 -11.39
CA ASN A 148 23.50 -0.31 -12.44
C ASN A 148 22.52 -1.43 -12.03
N TRP A 149 21.24 -1.08 -11.88
CA TRP A 149 20.08 -1.98 -11.69
C TRP A 149 19.07 -1.79 -12.82
#